data_AF-A0A952ZGK9-F1
#
_entry.id   AF-A0A952ZGK9-F1
#
_cell.length_a   1.000
_cell.length_b   1.000
_cell.length_c   1.000
_cell.angle_alpha   90.00
_cell.angle_beta   90.00
_cell.angle_gamma   90.00
#
_symmetry.space_group_name_H-M   'P 1'
#
loop_
_entity.id
_entity.type
_entity.pdbx_description
1 polymer ?
#
loop_
_entity_poly.entity_id
_entity_poly.type
_entity_poly.pdbx_seq_one_letter_code
_entity_poly.pdbx_strand_id
1 'polypeptide(L)'
;MTILSPAHPLPTAEEIAIARESGRALSAFLQTRADTQMIEIFDDKGASHSVRIPVSALRLLVDVLTEIGVGNAVSIIPIHAELTTQDAADVLSVSRPFLVQLLERGEIPFHKIGTHRRVRYQDVIAYKERIDAERSNALDALAEQAQALKMGYE
;
A
#
# COMPACT_ATOMS: atom_id res chain seq x y z
N MET A 1 -9.03 5.43 -18.33
CA MET A 1 -7.58 5.28 -18.17
C MET A 1 -7.24 5.84 -16.80
N THR A 2 -7.21 4.98 -15.78
CA THR A 2 -6.84 5.41 -14.43
C THR A 2 -5.33 5.56 -14.43
N ILE A 3 -4.88 6.79 -14.56
CA ILE A 3 -3.46 7.14 -14.43
C ILE A 3 -3.16 6.90 -12.95
N LEU A 4 -2.31 5.92 -12.65
CA LEU A 4 -1.63 5.92 -11.36
C LEU A 4 -0.95 7.27 -11.28
N SER A 5 -1.34 8.09 -10.31
CA SER A 5 -0.63 9.33 -10.01
C SER A 5 0.86 8.99 -9.95
N PRO A 6 1.75 9.82 -10.52
CA PRO A 6 3.19 9.57 -10.42
C PRO A 6 3.52 9.33 -8.95
N ALA A 7 4.43 8.36 -8.70
CA ALA A 7 4.94 8.11 -7.36
C ALA A 7 5.26 9.46 -6.71
N HIS A 8 4.59 9.79 -5.61
CA HIS A 8 4.87 11.03 -4.93
C HIS A 8 6.36 11.04 -4.56
N PRO A 9 7.04 12.19 -4.71
CA PRO A 9 8.43 12.28 -4.31
C PRO A 9 8.57 11.89 -2.84
N LEU A 10 9.76 11.41 -2.46
CA LEU A 10 10.06 11.14 -1.07
C LEU A 10 9.79 12.40 -0.23
N PRO A 11 9.14 12.27 0.94
CA PRO A 11 8.80 13.42 1.75
C PRO A 11 10.06 14.09 2.31
N THR A 12 10.01 15.41 2.38
CA THR A 12 11.04 16.23 3.01
C THR A 12 11.05 16.04 4.53
N ALA A 13 12.15 16.41 5.20
CA ALA A 13 12.25 16.34 6.66
C ALA A 13 11.14 17.14 7.38
N GLU A 14 10.71 18.25 6.76
CA GLU A 14 9.62 19.09 7.26
C GLU A 14 8.27 18.38 7.14
N GLU A 15 7.97 17.80 5.96
CA GLU A 15 6.75 17.00 5.75
C GLU A 15 6.69 15.79 6.68
N ILE A 16 7.81 15.10 6.90
CA ILE A 16 7.91 13.98 7.84
C ILE A 16 7.54 14.44 9.26
N ALA A 17 8.05 15.58 9.72
CA ALA A 17 7.76 16.11 11.05
C ALA A 17 6.28 16.49 11.20
N ILE A 18 5.73 17.22 10.22
CA ILE A 18 4.32 17.64 10.19
C ILE A 18 3.40 16.41 10.16
N ALA A 19 3.73 15.38 9.37
CA ALA A 19 2.93 14.18 9.26
C ALA A 19 2.87 13.40 10.59
N ARG A 20 3.98 13.30 11.31
CA ARG A 20 4.02 12.67 12.65
C ARG A 20 3.14 13.42 13.65
N GLU A 21 3.19 14.74 13.65
CA GLU A 21 2.37 15.56 14.55
C GLU A 21 0.88 15.45 14.20
N SER A 22 0.55 15.68 12.93
CA SER A 22 -0.82 15.67 12.42
C SER A 22 -1.46 14.29 12.55
N GLY A 23 -0.73 13.21 12.25
CA GLY A 23 -1.22 11.84 12.37
C GLY A 23 -1.57 11.47 13.81
N ARG A 24 -0.76 11.89 14.79
CA ARG A 24 -1.06 11.70 16.22
C ARG A 24 -2.28 12.49 16.65
N ALA A 25 -2.37 13.76 16.25
CA ALA A 25 -3.51 14.60 16.59
C ALA A 25 -4.82 14.01 16.03
N LEU A 26 -4.86 13.68 14.75
CA LEU A 26 -6.05 13.10 14.11
C LEU A 26 -6.44 11.74 14.71
N SER A 27 -5.48 10.89 15.03
CA SER A 27 -5.73 9.57 15.64
C SER A 27 -6.47 9.67 16.98
N ALA A 28 -6.19 10.71 17.78
CA ALA A 28 -6.86 10.93 19.06
C ALA A 28 -8.37 11.20 18.90
N PHE A 29 -8.78 11.85 17.80
CA PHE A 29 -10.18 12.20 17.53
C PHE A 29 -10.96 11.10 16.78
N LEU A 30 -10.28 10.07 16.29
CA LEU A 30 -10.87 8.95 15.52
C LEU A 30 -11.44 7.80 16.38
N GLN A 31 -11.36 7.90 17.71
CA GLN A 31 -11.94 6.90 18.63
C GLN A 31 -13.47 6.95 18.71
N THR A 32 -14.11 7.85 17.97
CA THR A 32 -15.57 8.04 17.97
C THR A 32 -16.28 6.95 17.16
N ARG A 33 -17.50 6.57 17.58
CA ARG A 33 -18.38 5.64 16.84
C ARG A 33 -19.17 6.32 15.71
N ALA A 34 -18.79 7.53 15.31
CA ALA A 34 -19.50 8.28 14.29
C ALA A 34 -19.09 7.81 12.88
N ASP A 35 -20.02 7.90 11.92
CA ASP A 35 -19.73 7.57 10.51
C ASP A 35 -19.00 8.72 9.78
N THR A 36 -19.13 9.94 10.29
CA THR A 36 -18.55 11.15 9.69
C THR A 36 -18.03 12.09 10.76
N GLN A 37 -17.00 12.87 10.41
CA GLN A 37 -16.44 13.94 11.24
C GLN A 37 -16.52 15.29 10.50
N MET A 38 -16.71 16.36 11.24
CA MET A 38 -16.57 17.73 10.72
C MET A 38 -15.13 18.21 10.97
N ILE A 39 -14.48 18.72 9.93
CA ILE A 39 -13.17 19.38 10.02
C ILE A 39 -13.28 20.82 9.52
N GLU A 40 -12.35 21.67 9.94
CA GLU A 40 -12.21 23.03 9.43
C GLU A 40 -10.95 23.14 8.57
N ILE A 41 -11.08 23.78 7.42
CA ILE A 41 -9.98 24.08 6.51
C ILE A 41 -9.92 25.59 6.35
N PHE A 42 -8.73 26.17 6.49
CA PHE A 42 -8.51 27.59 6.30
C PHE A 42 -8.06 27.86 4.87
N ASP A 43 -8.67 28.84 4.21
CA ASP A 43 -8.20 29.30 2.90
C ASP A 43 -7.01 30.28 3.00
N ASP A 44 -6.54 30.75 1.85
CA ASP A 44 -5.42 31.71 1.74
C ASP A 44 -5.70 33.07 2.41
N LYS A 45 -6.96 33.37 2.70
CA LYS A 45 -7.41 34.58 3.40
C LYS A 45 -7.66 34.34 4.89
N GLY A 46 -7.45 33.11 5.37
CA GLY A 46 -7.69 32.71 6.75
C GLY A 46 -9.17 32.51 7.09
N ALA A 47 -10.07 32.45 6.11
CA ALA A 47 -11.46 32.10 6.37
C ALA A 47 -11.60 30.59 6.60
N SER A 48 -12.33 30.21 7.65
CA SER A 48 -12.61 28.80 7.98
C SER A 48 -13.75 28.26 7.13
N HIS A 49 -13.54 27.08 6.56
CA HIS A 49 -14.51 26.31 5.79
C HIS A 49 -14.73 24.96 6.46
N SER A 50 -15.94 24.72 6.93
CA SER A 50 -16.29 23.42 7.53
C SER A 50 -16.58 22.37 6.46
N VAL A 51 -15.95 21.21 6.57
CA VAL A 51 -16.10 20.07 5.65
C VAL A 51 -16.46 18.81 6.42
N ARG A 52 -17.50 18.11 5.97
CA ARG A 52 -17.90 16.82 6.52
C ARG A 52 -17.23 15.69 5.75
N ILE A 53 -16.48 14.84 6.45
CA ILE A 53 -15.70 13.74 5.86
C ILE A 53 -16.06 12.40 6.52
N PRO A 54 -16.17 11.29 5.77
CA PRO A 54 -16.34 9.96 6.36
C PRO A 54 -15.18 9.59 7.29
N VAL A 55 -15.49 8.96 8.43
CA VAL A 55 -14.45 8.51 9.37
C VAL A 55 -13.51 7.48 8.73
N SER A 56 -14.01 6.66 7.79
CA SER A 56 -13.17 5.74 7.01
C SER A 56 -12.11 6.46 6.17
N ALA A 57 -12.44 7.58 5.55
CA ALA A 57 -11.48 8.39 4.78
C ALA A 57 -10.46 9.07 5.70
N LEU A 58 -10.90 9.50 6.90
CA LEU A 58 -10.00 10.11 7.88
C LEU A 58 -9.03 9.08 8.49
N ARG A 59 -9.46 7.82 8.66
CA ARG A 59 -8.55 6.70 9.02
C ARG A 59 -7.51 6.46 7.94
N LEU A 60 -7.92 6.42 6.66
CA LEU A 60 -6.97 6.29 5.56
C LEU A 60 -5.95 7.44 5.55
N LEU A 61 -6.38 8.66 5.84
CA LEU A 61 -5.46 9.80 5.96
C LEU A 61 -4.44 9.59 7.10
N VAL A 62 -4.86 9.04 8.24
CA VAL A 62 -3.92 8.71 9.34
C VAL A 62 -2.91 7.65 8.92
N ASP A 63 -3.32 6.62 8.18
CA ASP A 63 -2.41 5.61 7.65
C ASP A 63 -1.38 6.25 6.70
N VAL A 64 -1.85 7.12 5.79
CA VAL A 64 -0.98 7.89 4.87
C VAL A 64 0.02 8.76 5.66
N LEU A 65 -0.44 9.48 6.68
CA LEU A 65 0.43 10.33 7.50
C LEU A 65 1.44 9.53 8.32
N THR A 66 1.10 8.30 8.70
CA THR A 66 2.02 7.39 9.41
C THR A 66 3.15 6.97 8.49
N GLU A 67 2.85 6.55 7.26
CA GLU A 67 3.85 6.19 6.25
C GLU A 67 4.76 7.37 5.89
N ILE A 68 4.19 8.56 5.65
CA ILE A 68 4.96 9.79 5.43
C ILE A 68 5.83 10.09 6.65
N GLY A 69 5.32 9.90 7.86
CA GLY A 69 6.06 10.10 9.10
C GLY A 69 7.25 9.14 9.27
N VAL A 70 7.29 8.00 8.59
CA VAL A 70 8.45 7.10 8.56
C VAL A 70 9.42 7.43 7.41
N GLY A 71 9.02 8.32 6.50
CA GLY A 71 9.81 8.74 5.34
C GLY A 71 9.44 8.01 4.05
N ASN A 72 8.31 7.30 4.04
CA ASN A 72 7.87 6.53 2.87
C ASN A 72 7.08 7.42 1.90
N ALA A 73 7.28 7.20 0.61
CA ALA A 73 6.38 7.72 -0.42
C ALA A 73 5.07 6.90 -0.41
N VAL A 74 3.93 7.57 -0.51
CA VAL A 74 2.61 6.94 -0.43
C VAL A 74 1.84 7.11 -1.73
N SER A 75 1.13 6.06 -2.14
CA SER A 75 0.21 6.09 -3.28
C SER A 75 -1.11 5.42 -2.90
N ILE A 76 -2.23 6.01 -3.34
CA ILE A 76 -3.56 5.44 -3.14
C ILE A 76 -3.98 4.76 -4.44
N ILE A 77 -4.13 3.44 -4.38
CA ILE A 77 -4.53 2.62 -5.54
C ILE A 77 -5.97 2.13 -5.29
N PRO A 78 -6.94 2.48 -6.15
CA PRO A 78 -8.29 1.92 -6.04
C PRO A 78 -8.26 0.39 -6.15
N ILE A 79 -9.06 -0.30 -5.34
CA ILE A 79 -9.09 -1.78 -5.31
C ILE A 79 -9.45 -2.38 -6.68
N HIS A 80 -10.33 -1.71 -7.42
CA HIS A 80 -10.74 -2.12 -8.77
C HIS A 80 -9.85 -1.55 -9.89
N ALA A 81 -8.68 -1.00 -9.55
CA ALA A 81 -7.75 -0.51 -10.55
C ALA A 81 -7.17 -1.66 -11.37
N GLU A 82 -7.06 -1.42 -12.67
CA GLU A 82 -6.23 -2.22 -13.56
C GLU A 82 -4.82 -1.63 -13.60
N LEU A 83 -3.85 -2.47 -13.27
CA LEU A 83 -2.45 -2.14 -13.29
C LEU A 83 -1.86 -2.43 -14.67
N THR A 84 -0.87 -1.63 -15.07
CA THR A 84 0.04 -2.05 -16.12
C THR A 84 0.98 -3.14 -15.58
N THR A 85 1.67 -3.83 -16.48
CA THR A 85 2.70 -4.79 -16.08
C THR A 85 3.91 -4.15 -15.39
N GLN A 86 4.08 -2.82 -15.47
CA GLN A 86 5.11 -2.15 -14.69
C GLN A 86 4.63 -2.01 -13.24
N ASP A 87 3.46 -1.40 -13.06
CA ASP A 87 2.91 -1.16 -11.71
C ASP A 87 2.71 -2.47 -10.93
N ALA A 88 2.21 -3.52 -11.59
CA ALA A 88 2.08 -4.83 -10.97
C ALA A 88 3.44 -5.45 -10.57
N ALA A 89 4.50 -5.18 -11.32
CA ALA A 89 5.85 -5.65 -11.00
C ALA A 89 6.41 -4.88 -9.80
N ASP A 90 6.16 -3.58 -9.76
CA ASP A 90 6.56 -2.71 -8.65
C ASP A 90 5.85 -3.12 -7.34
N VAL A 91 4.54 -3.44 -7.39
CA VAL A 91 3.75 -3.97 -6.25
C VAL A 91 4.33 -5.29 -5.71
N LEU A 92 4.77 -6.19 -6.59
CA LEU A 92 5.40 -7.45 -6.22
C LEU A 92 6.89 -7.31 -5.89
N SER A 93 7.48 -6.13 -6.07
CA SER A 93 8.93 -5.88 -5.93
C SER A 93 9.79 -6.84 -6.77
N VAL A 94 9.36 -7.08 -8.01
CA VAL A 94 10.05 -7.95 -8.99
C VAL A 94 10.34 -7.20 -10.28
N SER A 95 11.18 -7.78 -11.13
CA SER A 95 11.40 -7.21 -12.46
C SER A 95 10.15 -7.39 -13.34
N ARG A 96 9.88 -6.39 -14.19
CA ARG A 96 8.79 -6.47 -15.18
C ARG A 96 8.88 -7.72 -16.08
N PRO A 97 10.05 -8.13 -16.61
CA PRO A 97 10.15 -9.37 -17.38
C PRO A 97 9.71 -10.61 -16.59
N PHE A 98 10.06 -10.69 -15.31
CA PHE A 98 9.63 -11.79 -14.45
C PHE A 98 8.11 -11.80 -14.25
N LEU A 99 7.50 -10.64 -13.99
CA LEU A 99 6.04 -10.54 -13.94
C LEU A 99 5.41 -11.04 -15.24
N VAL A 100 5.90 -10.61 -16.41
CA VAL A 100 5.35 -11.05 -17.71
C VAL A 100 5.39 -12.57 -17.83
N GLN A 101 6.46 -13.22 -17.38
CA GLN A 101 6.53 -14.69 -17.37
C GLN A 101 5.48 -15.32 -16.44
N LEU A 102 5.23 -14.74 -15.26
CA LEU A 102 4.15 -15.22 -14.37
C LEU A 102 2.78 -15.13 -15.04
N LEU A 103 2.49 -14.02 -15.72
CA LEU A 103 1.25 -13.83 -16.46
C LEU A 103 1.12 -14.86 -17.58
N GLU A 104 2.20 -15.08 -18.36
CA GLU A 104 2.21 -16.06 -19.45
C GLU A 104 2.08 -17.51 -18.97
N ARG A 105 2.54 -17.81 -17.75
CA ARG A 105 2.34 -19.10 -17.07
C ARG A 105 0.94 -19.28 -16.48
N GLY A 106 0.12 -18.22 -16.43
CA GLY A 106 -1.23 -18.25 -15.85
C GLY A 106 -1.26 -18.17 -14.32
N GLU A 107 -0.14 -17.84 -13.68
CA GLU A 107 -0.03 -17.71 -12.21
C GLU A 107 -0.83 -16.52 -11.67
N ILE A 108 -1.00 -15.48 -12.50
CA ILE A 108 -1.79 -14.30 -12.19
C ILE A 108 -2.72 -14.02 -13.39
N PRO A 109 -4.04 -13.93 -13.18
CA PRO A 109 -4.99 -13.57 -14.22
C PRO A 109 -4.65 -12.22 -14.87
N PHE A 110 -4.76 -12.15 -16.21
CA PHE A 110 -4.61 -10.91 -16.95
C PHE A 110 -5.50 -10.92 -18.18
N HIS A 111 -5.79 -9.73 -18.69
CA HIS A 111 -6.42 -9.54 -20.00
C HIS A 111 -5.62 -8.54 -20.82
N LYS A 112 -5.99 -8.42 -22.10
CA LYS A 112 -5.38 -7.45 -23.01
C LYS A 112 -6.37 -6.32 -23.30
N ILE A 113 -5.86 -5.10 -23.27
CA ILE A 113 -6.51 -3.92 -23.85
C ILE A 113 -5.65 -3.51 -25.05
N GLY A 114 -6.15 -3.77 -26.25
CA GLY A 114 -5.34 -3.72 -27.47
C GLY A 114 -4.17 -4.71 -27.39
N THR A 115 -2.94 -4.21 -27.54
CA THR A 115 -1.71 -5.01 -27.44
C THR A 115 -1.14 -5.09 -26.02
N HIS A 116 -1.65 -4.30 -25.08
CA HIS A 116 -1.09 -4.19 -23.74
C HIS A 116 -1.81 -5.10 -22.75
N ARG A 117 -1.05 -5.76 -21.88
CA ARG A 117 -1.60 -6.54 -20.76
C ARG A 117 -2.06 -5.63 -19.62
N ARG A 118 -3.12 -6.04 -18.95
CA ARG A 118 -3.69 -5.42 -17.75
C ARG A 118 -3.96 -6.49 -16.70
N VAL A 119 -3.66 -6.15 -15.47
CA VAL A 119 -3.77 -7.06 -14.31
C VAL A 119 -4.57 -6.34 -13.25
N ARG A 120 -5.56 -6.98 -12.63
CA ARG A 120 -6.32 -6.33 -11.55
C ARG A 120 -5.45 -6.28 -10.30
N TYR A 121 -5.47 -5.16 -9.57
CA TYR A 121 -4.70 -5.01 -8.33
C TYR A 121 -4.96 -6.17 -7.34
N GLN A 122 -6.25 -6.52 -7.15
CA GLN A 122 -6.65 -7.64 -6.27
C GLN A 122 -5.96 -8.97 -6.63
N ASP A 123 -5.76 -9.26 -7.91
CA ASP A 123 -5.19 -10.53 -8.37
C ASP A 123 -3.67 -10.55 -8.09
N VAL A 124 -3.03 -9.38 -8.18
CA VAL A 124 -1.61 -9.21 -7.81
C VAL A 124 -1.40 -9.40 -6.31
N ILE A 125 -2.26 -8.81 -5.48
CA ILE A 125 -2.17 -8.95 -4.02
C ILE A 125 -2.45 -10.39 -3.59
N ALA A 126 -3.48 -11.03 -4.14
CA ALA A 126 -3.77 -12.44 -3.84
C ALA A 126 -2.60 -13.37 -4.19
N TYR A 127 -1.90 -13.11 -5.31
CA TYR A 127 -0.68 -13.83 -5.65
C TYR A 127 0.44 -13.59 -4.62
N LYS A 128 0.66 -12.33 -4.22
CA LYS A 128 1.68 -11.97 -3.22
C LYS A 128 1.45 -12.70 -1.89
N GLU A 129 0.23 -12.64 -1.37
CA GLU A 129 -0.16 -13.26 -0.10
C GLU A 129 0.07 -14.77 -0.14
N ARG A 130 -0.30 -15.44 -1.24
CA ARG A 130 -0.04 -16.87 -1.43
C ARG A 130 1.46 -17.20 -1.38
N ILE A 131 2.28 -16.45 -2.11
CA ILE A 131 3.72 -16.70 -2.18
C ILE A 131 4.41 -16.41 -0.85
N ASP A 132 4.00 -15.35 -0.14
CA ASP A 132 4.59 -15.01 1.16
C ASP A 132 4.23 -16.06 2.22
N ALA A 133 3.02 -16.63 2.17
CA ALA A 133 2.66 -17.78 3.01
C ALA A 133 3.48 -19.04 2.68
N GLU A 134 3.67 -19.37 1.40
CA GLU A 134 4.51 -20.48 0.95
C GLU A 134 5.97 -20.32 1.43
N ARG A 135 6.52 -19.10 1.32
CA ARG A 135 7.87 -18.76 1.81
C ARG A 135 8.00 -18.94 3.32
N SER A 136 7.03 -18.46 4.10
CA SER A 136 7.03 -18.63 5.56
C SER A 136 7.06 -20.10 5.93
N ASN A 137 6.16 -20.90 5.34
CA ASN A 137 6.08 -22.34 5.62
C ASN A 137 7.38 -23.08 5.27
N ALA A 138 8.04 -22.69 4.18
CA ALA A 138 9.33 -23.29 3.80
C ALA A 138 10.45 -22.93 4.80
N LEU A 139 10.48 -21.68 5.30
CA LEU A 139 11.43 -21.26 6.32
C LEU A 139 11.20 -21.99 7.64
N ASP A 140 9.94 -22.16 8.06
CA ASP A 140 9.57 -22.90 9.26
C ASP A 140 10.02 -24.37 9.16
N ALA A 141 9.78 -25.01 8.01
CA ALA A 141 10.23 -26.37 7.76
C ALA A 141 11.76 -26.50 7.80
N LEU A 142 12.50 -25.53 7.26
CA LEU A 142 13.97 -25.51 7.35
C LEU A 142 14.46 -25.32 8.78
N ALA A 143 13.80 -24.46 9.56
CA ALA A 143 14.13 -24.24 10.97
C ALA A 143 13.88 -25.48 11.83
N GLU A 144 12.75 -26.17 11.63
CA GLU A 144 12.44 -27.44 12.28
C GLU A 144 13.48 -28.53 11.95
N GLN A 145 13.89 -28.63 10.68
CA GLN A 145 14.92 -29.56 10.25
C GLN A 145 16.28 -29.26 10.91
N ALA A 146 16.68 -27.98 10.95
CA ALA A 146 17.93 -27.56 11.61
C ALA A 146 17.93 -27.87 13.11
N GLN A 147 16.79 -27.65 13.79
CA GLN A 147 16.62 -27.96 15.21
C GLN A 147 16.65 -29.48 15.47
N ALA A 148 16.00 -30.28 14.62
CA ALA A 148 16.03 -31.73 14.70
C ALA A 148 17.44 -32.31 14.50
N LEU A 149 18.25 -31.66 13.65
CA LEU A 149 19.64 -32.02 13.39
C LEU A 149 20.63 -31.48 14.44
N LYS A 150 20.15 -30.79 15.49
CA LYS A 150 20.96 -30.14 16.54
C LYS A 150 22.03 -29.19 16.00
N MET A 151 21.74 -28.50 14.89
CA MET A 151 22.66 -27.54 14.27
C MET A 151 22.62 -26.16 14.95
N GLY A 152 22.50 -26.12 16.28
CA GLY A 152 22.57 -24.87 17.05
C GLY A 152 24.02 -24.38 17.20
N TYR A 153 24.24 -23.08 17.09
CA TYR A 153 25.50 -22.45 17.50
C TYR A 153 25.55 -22.42 19.04
N GLU A 154 26.63 -22.92 19.64
CA GLU A 154 26.96 -22.68 21.06
C GLU A 154 27.24 -21.20 21.34
#